data_AF-K1TKS3-F1
#
_entry.id   AF-K1TKS3-F1
#
_cell.length_a   1.000
_cell.length_b   1.000
_cell.length_c   1.000
_cell.angle_alpha   90.00
_cell.angle_beta   90.00
_cell.angle_gamma   90.00
#
_symmetry.space_group_name_H-M   'P 1'
#
loop_
_entity.id
_entity.type
_entity.pdbx_description
1 polymer ?
#
loop_
_entity_poly.entity_id
_entity_poly.type
_entity_poly.pdbx_seq_one_letter_code
_entity_poly.pdbx_strand_id
1 'polypeptide(L)'
;TETQGRMHTSAATVAVLPEADKFEVNINEGDIKWDTFRSSGAGGQNVNKVESGVRLRYPWKNPNTGEVEEILIECTETRDQPKNKERALSRLYTFIHDREHQKYVDDIASRRKSLVSTGDRSAKIRTYNFPQGRVTDHRIGYTTHDLNGFLAGDIQDMIDALTVAENAEKLKETEL
;
A
#
# COMPACT_ATOMS: atom_id res chain seq x y z
N THR A 1 -22.57 9.34 -25.26
CA THR A 1 -23.32 8.06 -25.37
C THR A 1 -24.83 8.25 -25.25
N GLU A 2 -25.32 9.48 -25.09
CA GLU A 2 -26.74 9.78 -24.95
C GLU A 2 -27.25 10.42 -26.26
N THR A 3 -28.43 10.00 -26.73
CA THR A 3 -28.98 10.36 -28.05
C THR A 3 -30.26 11.22 -27.96
N GLN A 4 -30.88 11.36 -26.78
CA GLN A 4 -32.17 12.04 -26.59
C GLN A 4 -32.07 13.41 -25.90
N GLY A 5 -30.86 13.90 -25.62
CA GLY A 5 -30.62 15.17 -24.94
C GLY A 5 -30.95 15.16 -23.45
N ARG A 6 -31.12 13.97 -22.84
CA ARG A 6 -31.46 13.88 -21.42
C ARG A 6 -30.24 14.18 -20.55
N MET A 7 -30.45 14.99 -19.51
CA MET A 7 -29.42 15.20 -18.50
C MET A 7 -29.25 13.98 -17.60
N HIS A 8 -27.98 13.57 -17.43
CA HIS A 8 -27.58 12.53 -16.50
C HIS A 8 -26.68 13.10 -15.41
N THR A 9 -26.94 12.71 -14.16
CA THR A 9 -26.03 12.98 -13.05
C THR A 9 -25.07 11.80 -12.92
N SER A 10 -23.77 12.08 -12.96
CA SER A 10 -22.70 11.10 -12.73
C SER A 10 -21.95 11.44 -11.45
N ALA A 11 -21.29 10.46 -10.85
CA ALA A 11 -20.39 10.66 -9.72
C ALA A 11 -18.99 10.15 -10.07
N ALA A 12 -17.97 10.83 -9.58
CA ALA A 12 -16.58 10.45 -9.72
C ALA A 12 -15.88 10.57 -8.36
N THR A 13 -14.94 9.68 -8.10
CA THR A 13 -14.16 9.65 -6.85
C THR A 13 -12.71 9.94 -7.17
N VAL A 14 -12.10 10.84 -6.40
CA VAL A 14 -10.67 11.15 -6.47
C VAL A 14 -10.07 10.88 -5.10
N ALA A 15 -9.09 9.98 -5.04
CA ALA A 15 -8.30 9.71 -3.84
C ALA A 15 -6.88 10.24 -4.08
N VAL A 16 -6.37 11.02 -3.13
CA VAL A 16 -5.01 11.57 -3.17
C VAL A 16 -4.23 10.91 -2.05
N LEU A 17 -3.14 10.24 -2.41
CA LEU A 17 -2.20 9.58 -1.49
C LEU A 17 -0.81 10.12 -1.79
N PRO A 18 0.05 10.32 -0.77
CA PRO A 18 1.44 10.69 -1.01
C PRO A 18 2.16 9.59 -1.80
N GLU A 19 3.16 10.00 -2.59
CA GLU A 19 4.07 9.05 -3.24
C GLU A 19 4.81 8.26 -2.17
N ALA A 20 4.97 6.96 -2.40
CA ALA A 20 5.65 6.11 -1.45
C ALA A 20 7.14 6.02 -1.73
N ASP A 21 7.92 6.00 -0.65
CA ASP A 21 9.34 5.74 -0.71
C ASP A 21 9.63 4.30 -1.14
N LYS A 22 10.79 4.11 -1.77
CA LYS A 22 11.29 2.78 -2.09
C LYS A 22 11.52 2.01 -0.80
N PHE A 23 10.90 0.85 -0.74
CA PHE A 23 11.06 -0.11 0.32
C PHE A 23 12.31 -0.96 0.05
N GLU A 24 13.29 -0.91 0.98
CA GLU A 24 14.44 -1.82 0.99
C GLU A 24 14.34 -2.76 2.19
N VAL A 25 14.27 -4.07 1.90
CA VAL A 25 14.42 -5.10 2.93
C VAL A 25 15.89 -5.15 3.31
N ASN A 26 16.20 -4.84 4.57
CA ASN A 26 17.54 -5.10 5.11
C ASN A 26 17.50 -6.33 6.02
N ILE A 27 18.17 -7.41 5.61
CA ILE A 27 18.29 -8.64 6.41
C ILE A 27 19.66 -8.62 7.07
N ASN A 28 19.67 -8.65 8.40
CA ASN A 28 20.90 -8.87 9.14
C ASN A 28 21.26 -10.37 9.08
N GLU A 29 22.27 -10.71 8.28
CA GLU A 29 22.74 -12.09 8.17
C GLU A 29 23.25 -12.67 9.50
N GLY A 30 23.65 -11.80 10.44
CA GLY A 30 24.09 -12.21 11.78
C GLY A 30 22.99 -12.82 12.67
N ASP A 31 21.71 -12.51 12.38
CA ASP A 31 20.57 -13.05 13.13
C ASP A 31 20.09 -14.40 12.57
N ILE A 32 20.67 -14.84 11.45
CA ILE A 32 20.29 -16.09 10.78
C ILE A 32 20.92 -17.28 11.51
N LYS A 33 20.06 -18.16 12.03
CA LYS A 33 20.47 -19.45 12.59
C LYS A 33 20.40 -20.52 11.51
N TRP A 34 21.53 -21.19 11.29
CA TRP A 34 21.68 -22.25 10.32
C TRP A 34 21.72 -23.62 10.99
N ASP A 35 20.83 -24.50 10.61
CA ASP A 35 20.90 -25.93 10.94
C ASP A 35 21.14 -26.73 9.66
N THR A 36 22.01 -27.74 9.74
CA THR A 36 22.23 -28.69 8.65
C THR A 36 21.63 -30.04 9.01
N PHE A 37 21.04 -30.71 8.05
CA PHE A 37 20.42 -32.01 8.25
C PHE A 37 20.58 -32.89 7.00
N ARG A 38 20.30 -34.18 7.17
CA ARG A 38 20.34 -35.12 6.05
C ARG A 38 19.09 -34.93 5.20
N SER A 39 19.28 -34.66 3.92
CA SER A 39 18.17 -34.51 2.98
C SER A 39 17.34 -35.80 2.95
N SER A 40 16.02 -35.68 2.85
CA SER A 40 15.13 -36.83 2.66
C SER A 40 14.84 -37.02 1.17
N GLY A 41 15.05 -38.21 0.62
CA GLY A 41 14.68 -38.50 -0.78
C GLY A 41 15.46 -39.63 -1.46
N ALA A 42 15.17 -39.85 -2.74
CA ALA A 42 15.81 -40.88 -3.55
C ALA A 42 17.26 -40.51 -3.90
N GLY A 43 18.23 -40.95 -3.08
CA GLY A 43 19.65 -40.74 -3.40
C GLY A 43 20.64 -41.74 -2.80
N GLY A 44 20.16 -42.95 -2.50
CA GLY A 44 21.01 -44.09 -2.15
C GLY A 44 21.88 -43.86 -0.91
N GLN A 45 23.08 -44.47 -0.87
CA GLN A 45 24.00 -44.34 0.27
C GLN A 45 24.46 -42.90 0.54
N ASN A 46 24.54 -42.05 -0.48
CA ASN A 46 25.05 -40.69 -0.34
C ASN A 46 24.12 -39.81 0.51
N VAL A 47 22.80 -39.95 0.31
CA VAL A 47 21.78 -39.24 1.09
C VAL A 47 21.80 -39.60 2.58
N ASN A 48 22.16 -40.84 2.92
CA ASN A 48 22.24 -41.29 4.31
C ASN A 48 23.51 -40.82 5.04
N LYS A 49 24.55 -40.40 4.29
CA LYS A 49 25.88 -40.08 4.83
C LYS A 49 26.19 -38.58 4.83
N VAL A 50 25.67 -37.82 3.86
CA VAL A 50 26.01 -36.41 3.66
C VAL A 50 24.88 -35.47 4.10
N GLU A 51 25.22 -34.50 4.93
CA GLU A 51 24.31 -33.47 5.43
C GLU A 51 24.20 -32.29 4.44
N SER A 52 23.54 -32.57 3.32
CA SER A 52 23.31 -31.58 2.26
C SER A 52 22.11 -30.66 2.52
N GLY A 53 21.18 -31.05 3.39
CA GLY A 53 19.98 -30.28 3.70
C GLY A 53 20.29 -29.11 4.62
N VAL A 54 19.65 -27.98 4.36
CA VAL A 54 19.85 -26.73 5.11
C VAL A 54 18.50 -26.21 5.59
N ARG A 55 18.43 -25.88 6.88
CA ARG A 55 17.31 -25.21 7.51
C ARG A 55 17.80 -23.85 8.03
N LEU A 56 17.13 -22.82 7.57
CA LEU A 56 17.34 -21.43 7.94
C LEU A 56 16.24 -21.06 8.94
N ARG A 57 16.64 -20.51 10.09
CA ARG A 57 15.73 -19.82 11.03
C ARG A 57 16.13 -18.36 11.15
N TYR A 58 15.18 -17.46 10.92
CA TYR A 58 15.39 -16.03 11.05
C TYR A 58 14.31 -15.40 11.93
N PRO A 59 14.68 -14.74 13.04
CA PRO A 59 13.74 -13.97 13.84
C PRO A 59 13.41 -12.67 13.09
N TRP A 60 12.31 -12.66 12.35
CA TRP A 60 11.83 -11.45 11.70
C TRP A 60 11.02 -10.63 12.68
N LYS A 61 11.49 -9.41 12.94
CA LYS A 61 10.74 -8.43 13.73
C LYS A 61 9.85 -7.62 12.80
N ASN A 62 8.54 -7.68 13.02
CA ASN A 62 7.62 -6.83 12.30
C ASN A 62 7.88 -5.36 12.68
N PRO A 63 8.25 -4.48 11.72
CA PRO A 63 8.60 -3.10 12.04
C PRO A 63 7.39 -2.27 12.53
N ASN A 64 6.15 -2.71 12.35
CA ASN A 64 4.95 -2.00 12.83
C ASN A 64 4.44 -2.51 14.17
N THR A 65 4.26 -3.82 14.33
CA THR A 65 3.71 -4.38 15.59
C THR A 65 4.79 -4.58 16.64
N GLY A 66 6.06 -4.65 16.24
CA GLY A 66 7.17 -4.98 17.11
C GLY A 66 7.25 -6.46 17.49
N GLU A 67 6.33 -7.29 17.00
CA GLU A 67 6.29 -8.73 17.25
C GLU A 67 7.41 -9.43 16.50
N VAL A 68 7.99 -10.45 17.15
CA VAL A 68 9.05 -11.28 16.57
C VAL A 68 8.43 -12.59 16.13
N GLU A 69 8.46 -12.84 14.83
CA GLU A 69 8.06 -14.10 14.23
C GLU A 69 9.29 -14.88 13.76
N GLU A 70 9.31 -16.18 14.01
CA GLU A 70 10.38 -17.04 13.52
C GLU A 70 10.03 -17.56 12.13
N ILE A 71 10.81 -17.14 11.13
CA ILE A 71 10.69 -17.63 9.76
C ILE A 71 11.58 -18.86 9.62
N LEU A 72 10.98 -19.98 9.23
CA LEU A 72 11.66 -21.25 9.00
C LEU A 72 11.62 -21.60 7.51
N ILE A 73 12.80 -21.70 6.89
CA ILE A 73 12.96 -22.06 5.48
C ILE A 73 13.86 -23.27 5.37
N GLU A 74 13.39 -24.30 4.67
CA GLU A 74 14.15 -25.52 4.42
C GLU A 74 14.49 -25.64 2.93
N CYS A 75 15.72 -26.05 2.64
CA CYS A 75 16.20 -26.26 1.28
C CYS A 75 17.02 -27.55 1.18
N THR A 76 16.54 -28.48 0.35
CA THR A 76 17.16 -29.80 0.09
C THR A 76 17.26 -30.09 -1.40
N GLU A 77 17.19 -29.07 -2.25
CA GLU A 77 17.03 -29.25 -3.71
C GLU A 77 18.28 -29.77 -4.40
N THR A 78 19.45 -29.37 -3.91
CA THR A 78 20.74 -29.76 -4.50
C THR A 78 21.50 -30.70 -3.56
N ARG A 79 22.45 -31.43 -4.13
CA ARG A 79 23.37 -32.29 -3.34
C ARG A 79 24.48 -31.49 -2.64
N ASP A 80 24.61 -30.20 -2.98
CA ASP A 80 25.68 -29.32 -2.49
C ASP A 80 25.14 -28.41 -1.38
N GLN A 81 25.69 -28.53 -0.17
CA GLN A 81 25.28 -27.73 0.98
C GLN A 81 25.39 -26.20 0.75
N PRO A 82 26.49 -25.65 0.17
CA PRO A 82 26.60 -24.21 -0.05
C PRO A 82 25.52 -23.65 -1.00
N LYS A 83 25.19 -24.39 -2.06
CA LYS A 83 24.12 -24.00 -2.99
C LYS A 83 22.74 -24.00 -2.33
N ASN A 84 22.49 -24.94 -1.42
CA ASN A 84 21.25 -24.93 -0.63
C ASN A 84 21.20 -23.76 0.35
N LYS A 85 22.35 -23.31 0.93
CA LYS A 85 22.42 -22.09 1.74
C LYS A 85 22.08 -20.83 0.94
N GLU A 86 22.68 -20.64 -0.23
CA GLU A 86 22.41 -19.50 -1.12
C GLU A 86 20.93 -19.45 -1.54
N ARG A 87 20.33 -20.60 -1.86
CA ARG A 87 18.90 -20.69 -2.19
C ARG A 87 18.00 -20.40 -1.00
N ALA A 88 18.34 -20.89 0.19
CA ALA A 88 17.60 -20.60 1.41
C ALA A 88 17.62 -19.09 1.73
N LEU A 89 18.78 -18.43 1.54
CA LEU A 89 18.88 -16.97 1.65
C LEU A 89 17.98 -16.27 0.64
N SER A 90 18.08 -16.61 -0.65
CA SER A 90 17.25 -15.99 -1.69
C SER A 90 15.75 -16.14 -1.38
N ARG A 91 15.31 -17.30 -0.89
CA ARG A 91 13.92 -17.52 -0.45
C ARG A 91 13.54 -16.66 0.76
N LEU A 92 14.44 -16.48 1.72
CA LEU A 92 14.22 -15.59 2.87
C LEU A 92 13.99 -14.15 2.40
N TYR A 93 14.84 -13.65 1.51
CA TYR A 93 14.69 -12.32 0.90
C TYR A 93 13.34 -12.18 0.20
N THR A 94 12.97 -13.12 -0.67
CA THR A 94 11.66 -13.08 -1.35
C THR A 94 10.50 -13.12 -0.36
N PHE A 95 10.56 -13.97 0.66
CA PHE A 95 9.48 -14.12 1.63
C PHE A 95 9.25 -12.85 2.47
N ILE A 96 10.33 -12.23 2.97
CA ILE A 96 10.23 -11.00 3.75
C ILE A 96 9.76 -9.84 2.85
N HIS A 97 10.32 -9.74 1.63
CA HIS A 97 9.90 -8.74 0.66
C HIS A 97 8.40 -8.82 0.35
N ASP A 98 7.89 -10.01 0.03
CA ASP A 98 6.46 -10.20 -0.27
C ASP A 98 5.58 -9.81 0.91
N ARG A 99 6.01 -10.13 2.13
CA ARG A 99 5.24 -9.83 3.34
C ARG A 99 5.15 -8.33 3.61
N GLU A 100 6.26 -7.62 3.45
CA GLU A 100 6.30 -6.18 3.62
C GLU A 100 5.59 -5.45 2.46
N HIS A 101 5.69 -5.97 1.24
CA HIS A 101 4.93 -5.47 0.10
C HIS A 101 3.42 -5.67 0.29
N GLN A 102 2.98 -6.85 0.71
CA GLN A 102 1.56 -7.13 0.98
C GLN A 102 1.01 -6.17 2.03
N LYS A 103 1.75 -5.97 3.13
CA LYS A 103 1.41 -4.99 4.16
C LYS A 103 1.28 -3.57 3.60
N TYR A 104 2.21 -3.15 2.76
CA TYR A 104 2.17 -1.83 2.12
C TYR A 104 0.91 -1.68 1.25
N VAL A 105 0.57 -2.70 0.46
CA VAL A 105 -0.67 -2.73 -0.34
C VAL A 105 -1.91 -2.69 0.54
N ASP A 106 -1.94 -3.44 1.64
CA ASP A 106 -3.06 -3.48 2.57
C ASP A 106 -3.26 -2.13 3.28
N ASP A 107 -2.17 -1.48 3.71
CA ASP A 107 -2.21 -0.13 4.29
C ASP A 107 -2.77 0.89 3.29
N ILE A 108 -2.29 0.87 2.05
CA ILE A 108 -2.84 1.73 0.98
C ILE A 108 -4.32 1.45 0.74
N ALA A 109 -4.70 0.17 0.66
CA ALA A 109 -6.10 -0.21 0.43
C ALA A 109 -6.99 0.29 1.57
N SER A 110 -6.51 0.19 2.82
CA SER A 110 -7.22 0.67 4.01
C SER A 110 -7.38 2.20 4.00
N ARG A 111 -6.30 2.95 3.72
CA ARG A 111 -6.32 4.42 3.61
C ARG A 111 -7.19 4.88 2.46
N ARG A 112 -7.13 4.19 1.32
CA ARG A 112 -8.01 4.48 0.18
C ARG A 112 -9.48 4.27 0.55
N LYS A 113 -9.79 3.20 1.29
CA LYS A 113 -11.15 2.91 1.77
C LYS A 113 -11.63 3.92 2.81
N SER A 114 -10.76 4.51 3.61
CA SER A 114 -11.16 5.58 4.55
C SER A 114 -11.38 6.91 3.85
N LEU A 115 -10.58 7.24 2.83
CA LEU A 115 -10.72 8.48 2.04
C LEU A 115 -11.93 8.46 1.10
N VAL A 116 -12.29 7.27 0.62
CA VAL A 116 -13.39 7.06 -0.31
C VAL A 116 -14.58 6.48 0.44
N SER A 117 -15.63 7.29 0.62
CA SER A 117 -16.94 6.79 1.05
C SER A 117 -17.52 5.79 0.02
N THR A 118 -18.74 5.31 0.20
CA THR A 118 -19.40 4.31 -0.67
C THR A 118 -19.51 4.67 -2.18
N GLY A 119 -18.98 5.82 -2.61
CA GLY A 119 -19.05 6.31 -3.99
C GLY A 119 -20.42 6.85 -4.37
N ASP A 120 -21.32 6.96 -3.40
CA ASP A 120 -22.68 7.42 -3.61
C ASP A 120 -22.78 8.94 -3.64
N ARG A 121 -23.79 9.44 -4.37
CA ARG A 121 -24.07 10.87 -4.62
C ARG A 121 -24.43 11.63 -3.34
N SER A 122 -24.76 10.91 -2.28
CA SER A 122 -25.07 11.45 -0.95
C SER A 122 -23.83 12.06 -0.28
N ALA A 123 -22.65 11.47 -0.47
CA ALA A 123 -21.38 11.91 0.13
C ALA A 123 -20.56 12.84 -0.79
N LYS A 124 -21.21 13.58 -1.69
CA LYS A 124 -20.54 14.42 -2.68
C LYS A 124 -19.80 15.59 -2.02
N ILE A 125 -18.52 15.72 -2.35
CA ILE A 125 -17.71 16.88 -1.94
C ILE A 125 -17.96 18.07 -2.86
N ARG A 126 -18.08 17.83 -4.17
CA ARG A 126 -18.27 18.87 -5.19
C ARG A 126 -19.37 18.50 -6.17
N THR A 127 -20.03 19.51 -6.73
CA THR A 127 -20.98 19.36 -7.82
C THR A 127 -20.58 20.24 -8.99
N TYR A 128 -20.39 19.61 -10.15
CA TYR A 128 -20.12 20.27 -11.42
C TYR A 128 -21.44 20.33 -12.21
N ASN A 129 -22.02 21.51 -12.33
CA ASN A 129 -23.30 21.72 -12.98
C ASN A 129 -23.08 22.38 -14.35
N PHE A 130 -23.06 21.54 -15.39
CA PHE A 130 -22.86 21.96 -16.79
C PHE A 130 -23.94 22.92 -17.32
N PRO A 131 -25.25 22.66 -17.14
CA PRO A 131 -26.30 23.58 -17.61
C PRO A 131 -26.21 24.99 -17.04
N GLN A 132 -25.78 25.12 -15.77
CA GLN A 132 -25.66 26.40 -15.08
C GLN A 132 -24.24 26.95 -15.08
N GLY A 133 -23.30 26.25 -15.72
CA GLY A 133 -21.90 26.66 -15.83
C GLY A 133 -21.19 26.85 -14.48
N ARG A 134 -21.57 26.14 -13.42
CA ARG A 134 -21.05 26.37 -12.06
C ARG A 134 -20.45 25.15 -11.39
N VAL A 135 -19.54 25.39 -10.45
CA VAL A 135 -18.96 24.38 -9.55
C VAL A 135 -19.22 24.80 -8.10
N THR A 136 -19.80 23.90 -7.31
CA THR A 136 -20.06 24.11 -5.87
C THR A 136 -19.30 23.08 -5.05
N ASP A 137 -18.51 23.52 -4.08
CA ASP A 137 -17.91 22.68 -3.03
C ASP A 137 -18.79 22.71 -1.78
N HIS A 138 -19.32 21.54 -1.41
CA HIS A 138 -20.28 21.39 -0.31
C HIS A 138 -19.63 21.39 1.07
N ARG A 139 -18.29 21.30 1.17
CA ARG A 139 -17.60 21.32 2.47
C ARG A 139 -17.68 22.69 3.13
N ILE A 140 -17.51 23.74 2.33
CA ILE A 140 -17.53 25.14 2.78
C ILE A 140 -18.65 25.97 2.16
N GLY A 141 -19.45 25.38 1.26
CA GLY A 141 -20.53 26.07 0.54
C GLY A 141 -20.06 27.04 -0.55
N TYR A 142 -18.78 26.99 -0.92
CA TYR A 142 -18.19 27.88 -1.93
C TYR A 142 -18.68 27.51 -3.33
N THR A 143 -19.05 28.52 -4.13
CA THR A 143 -19.53 28.32 -5.51
C THR A 143 -18.82 29.27 -6.47
N THR A 144 -18.25 28.72 -7.54
CA THR A 144 -17.75 29.48 -8.71
C THR A 144 -18.68 29.29 -9.91
N HIS A 145 -18.84 30.34 -10.71
CA HIS A 145 -19.69 30.36 -11.91
C HIS A 145 -18.89 30.25 -13.21
N ASP A 146 -17.59 29.95 -13.12
CA ASP A 146 -16.75 29.66 -14.28
C ASP A 146 -16.37 28.18 -14.32
N LEU A 147 -17.30 27.34 -14.79
CA LEU A 147 -17.03 25.90 -14.96
C LEU A 147 -15.92 25.62 -15.97
N ASN A 148 -15.82 26.40 -17.05
CA ASN A 148 -14.86 26.12 -18.11
C ASN A 148 -13.44 26.45 -17.66
N GLY A 149 -13.23 27.60 -17.01
CA GLY A 149 -11.94 27.94 -16.39
C GLY A 149 -11.55 26.93 -15.32
N PHE A 150 -12.49 26.54 -14.47
CA PHE A 150 -12.25 25.53 -13.43
C PHE A 150 -11.80 24.18 -14.02
N LEU A 151 -12.45 23.72 -15.10
CA LEU A 151 -12.06 22.49 -15.80
C LEU A 151 -10.72 22.62 -16.56
N ALA A 152 -10.35 23.84 -16.95
CA ALA A 152 -9.07 24.13 -17.57
C ALA A 152 -7.90 24.23 -16.57
N GLY A 153 -8.18 24.15 -15.26
CA GLY A 153 -7.18 24.15 -14.20
C GLY A 153 -7.16 25.42 -13.34
N ASP A 154 -8.05 26.38 -13.58
CA ASP A 154 -8.20 27.57 -12.74
C ASP A 154 -8.97 27.24 -11.45
N ILE A 155 -8.30 26.51 -10.55
CA ILE A 155 -8.87 25.98 -9.32
C ILE A 155 -8.27 26.60 -8.06
N GLN A 156 -7.30 27.51 -8.20
CA GLN A 156 -6.50 28.04 -7.09
C GLN A 156 -7.37 28.77 -6.07
N ASP A 157 -8.29 29.63 -6.53
CA ASP A 157 -9.22 30.37 -5.66
C ASP A 157 -10.02 29.45 -4.73
N MET A 158 -10.43 28.28 -5.24
CA MET A 158 -11.16 27.30 -4.44
C MET A 158 -10.25 26.59 -3.44
N ILE A 159 -9.01 26.27 -3.83
CA ILE A 159 -8.02 25.66 -2.94
C ILE A 159 -7.69 26.60 -1.78
N ASP A 160 -7.50 27.89 -2.07
CA ASP A 160 -7.20 28.90 -1.06
C ASP A 160 -8.37 29.06 -0.08
N ALA A 161 -9.60 29.13 -0.59
CA ALA A 161 -10.81 29.19 0.24
C ALA A 161 -10.94 27.97 1.18
N LEU A 162 -10.63 26.77 0.69
CA LEU A 162 -10.63 25.54 1.48
C LEU A 162 -9.53 25.54 2.55
N THR A 163 -8.34 25.99 2.20
CA THR A 163 -7.19 26.05 3.11
C THR A 163 -7.47 27.02 4.26
N VAL A 164 -8.05 28.19 3.96
CA VAL A 164 -8.45 29.16 4.98
C VAL A 164 -9.51 28.58 5.92
N ALA A 165 -10.52 27.91 5.38
CA ALA A 165 -11.57 27.28 6.19
C ALA A 165 -11.00 26.19 7.12
N GLU A 166 -10.13 25.31 6.60
CA GLU A 166 -9.48 24.26 7.40
C GLU A 166 -8.60 24.84 8.51
N ASN A 167 -7.81 25.88 8.21
CA ASN A 167 -6.98 26.54 9.20
C ASN A 167 -7.83 27.21 10.29
N ALA A 168 -8.95 27.83 9.91
CA ALA A 168 -9.87 28.44 10.86
C ALA A 168 -10.55 27.42 11.78
N GLU A 169 -10.84 26.21 11.29
CA GLU A 169 -11.35 25.11 12.12
C GLU A 169 -10.29 24.59 13.09
N LYS A 170 -9.06 24.36 12.62
CA LYS A 170 -7.94 23.93 13.47
C LYS A 170 -7.62 24.91 14.60
N LEU A 171 -7.65 26.21 14.29
CA LEU A 171 -7.45 27.27 15.30
C LEU A 171 -8.50 27.18 16.41
N LYS A 172 -9.78 27.04 16.07
CA LYS A 172 -10.87 26.90 17.05
C LYS A 172 -10.73 25.65 17.92
N GLU A 173 -10.29 24.54 17.33
CA GLU A 173 -10.08 23.28 18.06
C GLU A 173 -8.90 23.37 19.04
N THR A 174 -7.92 24.25 18.76
CA THR A 174 -6.75 24.46 19.62
C THR A 174 -7.02 25.47 20.76
N GLU A 175 -8.04 26.32 20.60
CA GLU A 175 -8.47 27.31 21.61
C GLU A 175 -9.44 26.73 22.67
N LEU A 176 -9.88 25.48 22.49
CA LEU A 176 -10.73 24.70 23.41
C LEU A 176 -9.89 23.79 24.31
#